data_AF-A0A8I2D6I6-F1
#
_entry.id   AF-A0A8I2D6I6-F1
#
_cell.length_a   1.000
_cell.length_b   1.000
_cell.length_c   1.000
_cell.angle_alpha   90.00
_cell.angle_beta   90.00
_cell.angle_gamma   90.00
#
_symmetry.space_group_name_H-M   'P 1'
#
loop_
_entity.id
_entity.type
_entity.pdbx_description
1 polymer ?
#
loop_
_entity_poly.entity_id
_entity_poly.type
_entity_poly.pdbx_seq_one_letter_code
_entity_poly.pdbx_strand_id
1 'polypeptide(L)'
;MGCTETKTVVKQILSDYLQRKGYRETPERYAILQEIYSTDSHFDVETLYIHMKNNGYQVSRATIYNNIDLLCECGLVIRHQFGKKNSLYEKAYECKQHDHLICTRCGKVTEFCDPRIQEIINSAKRNSNFTISHHSLYIYGICAECRNEIEKVPITL
;
A
#
# COMPACT_ATOMS: atom_id res chain seq x y z
N MET A 1 7.49 -12.48 15.20
CA MET A 1 8.70 -11.65 15.09
C MET A 1 8.21 -10.22 14.93
N GLY A 2 8.68 -9.32 15.79
CA GLY A 2 7.98 -8.07 16.12
C GLY A 2 8.30 -6.90 15.18
N CYS A 3 7.39 -5.93 15.11
CA CYS A 3 7.45 -4.68 14.32
C CYS A 3 8.83 -3.97 14.32
N THR A 4 9.62 -4.09 15.39
CA THR A 4 10.96 -3.51 15.53
C THR A 4 12.00 -4.17 14.60
N GLU A 5 11.90 -5.48 14.37
CA GLU A 5 12.82 -6.22 13.50
C GLU A 5 12.58 -5.84 12.03
N THR A 6 11.32 -5.82 11.60
CA THR A 6 10.89 -5.38 10.27
C THR A 6 11.42 -3.99 9.92
N LYS A 7 11.24 -3.00 10.82
CA LYS A 7 11.68 -1.62 10.61
C LYS A 7 13.20 -1.50 10.41
N THR A 8 13.97 -2.33 11.10
CA THR A 8 15.44 -2.37 10.95
C THR A 8 15.83 -2.91 9.59
N VAL A 9 15.19 -3.99 9.13
CA VAL A 9 15.46 -4.61 7.83
C VAL A 9 15.10 -3.66 6.69
N VAL A 10 13.90 -3.06 6.69
CA VAL A 10 13.49 -2.17 5.59
C VAL A 10 14.31 -0.89 5.54
N LYS A 11 14.79 -0.41 6.70
CA LYS A 11 15.75 0.70 6.75
C LYS A 11 17.04 0.33 6.03
N GLN A 12 17.58 -0.87 6.28
CA GLN A 12 18.79 -1.34 5.60
C GLN A 12 18.57 -1.49 4.09
N ILE A 13 17.44 -2.08 3.66
CA ILE A 13 17.08 -2.20 2.24
C ILE A 13 17.06 -0.83 1.56
N LEU A 14 16.47 0.18 2.21
CA LEU A 14 16.45 1.55 1.69
C LEU A 14 17.86 2.13 1.59
N SER A 15 18.69 1.99 2.62
CA SER A 15 20.08 2.47 2.61
C SER A 15 20.87 1.85 1.45
N ASP A 16 20.78 0.53 1.27
CA ASP A 16 21.46 -0.18 0.17
C ASP A 16 20.95 0.27 -1.21
N TYR A 17 19.64 0.54 -1.34
CA TYR A 17 19.07 1.09 -2.57
C TYR A 17 19.58 2.51 -2.86
N LEU A 18 19.57 3.39 -1.87
CA LEU A 18 20.05 4.77 -1.99
C LEU A 18 21.53 4.81 -2.40
N GLN A 19 22.38 4.00 -1.75
CA GLN A 19 23.81 3.92 -2.06
C GLN A 19 24.05 3.44 -3.49
N ARG A 20 23.37 2.36 -3.92
CA ARG A 20 23.48 1.84 -5.30
C ARG A 20 23.03 2.85 -6.35
N LYS A 21 22.07 3.72 -6.05
CA LYS A 21 21.58 4.78 -6.94
C LYS A 21 22.37 6.09 -6.83
N GLY A 22 23.31 6.20 -5.90
CA GLY A 22 24.04 7.45 -5.62
C GLY A 22 23.14 8.54 -5.02
N TYR A 23 22.02 8.17 -4.40
CA TYR A 23 21.12 9.09 -3.74
C TYR A 23 21.56 9.39 -2.31
N ARG A 24 21.35 10.63 -1.88
CA ARG A 24 21.66 11.06 -0.53
C ARG A 24 20.73 10.39 0.48
N GLU A 25 21.33 9.85 1.54
CA GLU A 25 20.63 9.44 2.75
C GLU A 25 20.28 10.67 3.58
N THR A 26 18.99 10.85 3.90
CA THR A 26 18.54 11.97 4.75
C THR A 26 17.61 11.46 5.86
N PRO A 27 17.59 12.12 7.02
CA PRO A 27 16.69 11.74 8.12
C PRO A 27 15.22 11.69 7.71
N GLU A 28 14.79 12.59 6.83
CA GLU A 28 13.40 12.67 6.35
C GLU A 28 12.98 11.41 5.59
N ARG A 29 13.88 10.84 4.76
CA ARG A 29 13.58 9.60 4.04
C ARG A 29 13.30 8.45 5.01
N TYR A 30 14.11 8.35 6.05
CA TYR A 30 13.96 7.31 7.07
C TYR A 30 12.76 7.54 7.98
N ALA A 31 12.45 8.80 8.31
CA ALA A 31 11.26 9.15 9.08
C ALA A 31 9.97 8.77 8.32
N ILE A 32 9.90 9.09 7.03
CA ILE A 32 8.75 8.73 6.18
C ILE A 32 8.61 7.19 6.09
N LEU A 33 9.72 6.47 5.86
CA LEU A 33 9.70 5.00 5.86
C LEU A 33 9.19 4.45 7.20
N GLN A 34 9.68 4.99 8.31
CA GLN A 34 9.29 4.54 9.65
C GLN A 34 7.81 4.78 9.93
N GLU A 35 7.26 5.92 9.51
CA GLU A 35 5.84 6.24 9.68
C GLU A 35 4.97 5.28 8.85
N ILE A 36 5.34 5.05 7.59
CA ILE A 36 4.65 4.08 6.72
C ILE A 36 4.64 2.69 7.34
N TYR A 37 5.79 2.21 7.83
CA TYR A 37 5.90 0.90 8.48
C TYR A 37 5.34 0.85 9.92
N SER A 38 4.85 1.98 10.44
CA SER A 38 4.05 2.05 11.67
C SER A 38 2.55 2.03 11.38
N THR A 39 2.15 2.16 10.11
CA THR A 39 0.75 2.13 9.68
C THR A 39 0.37 0.68 9.32
N ASP A 40 -0.77 0.23 9.84
CA ASP A 40 -1.29 -1.13 9.60
C ASP A 40 -2.36 -1.21 8.50
N SER A 41 -2.86 -0.06 8.02
CA SER A 41 -3.87 0.02 6.96
C SER A 41 -3.34 0.73 5.71
N HIS A 42 -4.10 0.66 4.62
CA HIS A 42 -3.87 1.54 3.46
C HIS A 42 -3.91 3.02 3.88
N PHE A 43 -3.08 3.83 3.24
CA PHE A 43 -3.05 5.28 3.46
C PHE A 43 -2.98 6.01 2.13
N ASP A 44 -3.47 7.26 2.11
CA ASP A 44 -3.14 8.21 1.05
C ASP A 44 -2.09 9.22 1.55
N VAL A 45 -1.60 10.05 0.63
CA VAL A 45 -0.56 11.05 0.94
C VAL A 45 -1.05 12.08 1.95
N GLU A 46 -2.32 12.47 1.90
CA GLU A 46 -2.88 13.46 2.83
C GLU A 46 -2.96 12.90 4.26
N THR A 47 -3.38 11.65 4.41
CA THR A 47 -3.41 10.95 5.70
C THR A 47 -2.01 10.83 6.29
N LEU A 48 -1.03 10.40 5.48
CA LEU A 48 0.37 10.30 5.92
C LEU A 48 0.94 11.67 6.30
N TYR A 49 0.64 12.72 5.53
CA TYR A 49 1.06 14.09 5.84
C TYR A 49 0.53 14.56 7.20
N ILE A 50 -0.76 14.31 7.48
CA ILE A 50 -1.38 14.65 8.76
C ILE A 50 -0.71 13.89 9.91
N HIS A 51 -0.45 12.59 9.75
CA HIS A 51 0.23 11.78 10.76
C HIS A 51 1.65 12.29 11.04
N MET A 52 2.44 12.52 10.00
CA MET A 52 3.80 13.08 10.12
C MET A 52 3.80 14.42 10.86
N LYS A 53 2.87 15.32 10.51
CA LYS A 53 2.74 16.62 11.16
C LYS A 53 2.37 16.49 12.64
N ASN A 54 1.43 15.61 12.97
CA ASN A 54 1.01 15.37 14.35
C ASN A 54 2.14 14.77 15.21
N ASN A 55 3.05 14.01 14.58
CA ASN A 55 4.25 13.45 15.21
C ASN A 55 5.43 14.45 15.26
N GLY A 56 5.22 15.72 14.89
CA GLY A 56 6.21 16.79 15.00
C GLY A 56 7.20 16.89 13.84
N TYR A 57 7.02 16.12 12.77
CA TYR A 57 7.88 16.21 11.59
C TYR A 57 7.54 17.42 10.72
N GLN A 58 8.57 18.12 10.25
CA GLN A 58 8.45 19.22 9.30
C GLN A 58 8.77 18.75 7.89
N VAL A 59 7.80 18.11 7.23
CA VAL A 59 7.94 17.63 5.84
C VAL A 59 6.87 18.26 4.95
N SER A 60 7.24 18.62 3.72
CA SER A 60 6.27 19.10 2.73
C SER A 60 5.55 17.93 2.06
N ARG A 61 4.36 18.17 1.49
CA ARG A 61 3.66 17.17 0.66
C ARG A 61 4.53 16.70 -0.52
N ALA A 62 5.24 17.63 -1.17
CA ALA A 62 6.15 17.29 -2.27
C ALA A 62 7.27 16.35 -1.81
N THR A 63 7.81 16.56 -0.61
CA THR A 63 8.79 15.66 0.00
C THR A 63 8.21 14.27 0.24
N ILE A 64 6.95 14.18 0.69
CA ILE A 64 6.27 12.90 0.88
C ILE A 64 6.05 12.19 -0.46
N TYR A 65 5.53 12.87 -1.48
CA TYR A 65 5.35 12.29 -2.82
C TYR A 65 6.67 11.74 -3.38
N ASN A 66 7.74 12.54 -3.37
CA ASN A 66 9.04 12.11 -3.88
C ASN A 66 9.62 10.89 -3.14
N ASN A 67 9.36 10.79 -1.83
CA ASN A 67 9.79 9.64 -1.05
C ASN A 67 8.91 8.42 -1.28
N ILE A 68 7.59 8.59 -1.43
CA ILE A 68 6.70 7.49 -1.80
C ILE A 68 7.10 6.92 -3.16
N ASP A 69 7.36 7.76 -4.17
CA ASP A 69 7.84 7.32 -5.49
C ASP A 69 9.13 6.48 -5.35
N LEU A 70 10.11 7.00 -4.60
CA LEU A 70 11.35 6.27 -4.33
C LEU A 70 11.11 4.93 -3.64
N LEU A 71 10.22 4.89 -2.64
CA LEU A 71 9.92 3.67 -1.89
C LEU A 71 9.17 2.64 -2.74
N CYS A 72 8.35 3.10 -3.70
CA CYS A 72 7.75 2.24 -4.71
C CYS A 72 8.80 1.66 -5.66
N GLU A 73 9.74 2.47 -6.14
CA GLU A 73 10.86 1.96 -6.96
C GLU A 73 11.76 0.97 -6.21
N CYS A 74 11.97 1.20 -4.91
CA CYS A 74 12.72 0.32 -4.02
C CYS A 74 11.97 -0.99 -3.71
N GLY A 75 10.66 -1.07 -4.01
CA GLY A 75 9.81 -2.21 -3.70
C GLY A 75 9.43 -2.32 -2.22
N LEU A 76 9.55 -1.23 -1.45
CA LEU A 76 9.19 -1.16 -0.03
C LEU A 76 7.75 -0.67 0.19
N VAL A 77 7.12 -0.06 -0.81
CA VAL A 77 5.74 0.44 -0.79
C VAL A 77 5.04 0.06 -2.08
N ILE A 78 3.79 -0.38 -2.00
CA ILE A 78 2.95 -0.64 -3.17
C ILE A 78 2.00 0.54 -3.36
N ARG A 79 1.82 0.98 -4.60
CA ARG A 79 0.81 1.97 -4.99
C ARG A 79 -0.38 1.25 -5.62
N HIS A 80 -1.58 1.58 -5.16
CA HIS A 80 -2.82 1.24 -5.80
C HIS A 80 -3.51 2.48 -6.35
N GLN A 81 -3.90 2.43 -7.61
CA GLN A 81 -4.66 3.48 -8.26
C GLN A 81 -6.08 3.00 -8.54
N PHE A 82 -7.04 3.52 -7.77
CA PHE A 82 -8.44 3.10 -7.87
C PHE A 82 -9.29 4.20 -8.54
N GLY A 83 -9.59 4.00 -9.83
CA GLY A 83 -10.45 4.92 -10.60
C GLY A 83 -9.91 6.36 -10.64
N LYS A 84 -10.80 7.34 -10.42
CA LYS A 84 -10.46 8.78 -10.38
C LYS A 84 -10.05 9.30 -8.99
N LYS A 85 -10.00 8.44 -7.97
CA LYS A 85 -9.65 8.83 -6.60
C LYS A 85 -8.13 8.92 -6.42
N ASN A 86 -7.72 9.55 -5.31
CA ASN A 86 -6.33 9.59 -4.88
C ASN A 86 -5.74 8.17 -4.78
N SER A 87 -4.45 8.04 -5.07
CA SER A 87 -3.74 6.76 -4.91
C SER A 87 -3.70 6.35 -3.45
N LEU A 88 -3.92 5.06 -3.20
CA LEU A 88 -3.71 4.43 -1.90
C LEU A 88 -2.38 3.67 -1.92
N TYR A 89 -1.77 3.56 -0.75
CA TYR A 89 -0.47 2.96 -0.57
C TYR A 89 -0.48 1.98 0.59
N GLU A 90 0.36 0.94 0.51
CA GLU A 90 0.60 -0.01 1.58
C GLU A 90 2.08 -0.39 1.67
N LYS A 91 2.50 -0.90 2.84
CA LYS A 91 3.83 -1.48 3.04
C LYS A 91 3.96 -2.78 2.23
N ALA A 92 5.07 -2.95 1.53
CA ALA A 92 5.30 -4.13 0.69
C ALA A 92 5.97 -5.28 1.46
N TYR A 93 6.88 -4.96 2.38
CA TYR A 93 7.68 -5.95 3.10
C TYR A 93 6.90 -6.56 4.26
N GLU A 94 6.93 -7.89 4.39
CA GLU A 94 6.15 -8.67 5.37
C GLU A 94 4.63 -8.41 5.31
N CYS A 95 4.13 -7.87 4.20
CA CYS A 95 2.69 -7.76 3.99
C CYS A 95 2.11 -9.18 3.88
N LYS A 96 1.10 -9.47 4.70
CA LYS A 96 0.39 -10.76 4.63
C LYS A 96 -0.22 -10.88 3.22
N GLN A 97 -0.34 -12.11 2.72
CA GLN A 97 -0.98 -12.33 1.43
C GLN A 97 -2.47 -11.96 1.53
N HIS A 98 -2.82 -10.80 0.99
CA HIS A 98 -4.21 -10.37 0.81
C HIS A 98 -4.38 -9.70 -0.54
N ASP A 99 -5.60 -9.82 -1.03
CA ASP A 99 -6.09 -9.18 -2.24
C ASP A 99 -7.20 -8.20 -1.88
N HIS A 100 -7.64 -7.40 -2.85
CA HIS A 100 -8.46 -6.23 -2.56
C HIS A 100 -9.83 -6.29 -3.22
N LEU A 101 -10.89 -6.04 -2.44
CA LEU A 101 -12.21 -5.68 -2.90
C LEU A 101 -12.35 -4.16 -2.91
N ILE A 102 -12.81 -3.57 -4.01
CA ILE A 102 -12.96 -2.12 -4.16
C ILE A 102 -14.42 -1.76 -4.44
N CYS A 103 -15.00 -0.96 -3.56
CA CYS A 103 -16.33 -0.39 -3.77
C CYS A 103 -16.28 0.69 -4.85
N THR A 104 -16.98 0.47 -5.96
CA THR A 104 -17.07 1.42 -7.08
C THR A 104 -17.86 2.68 -6.76
N ARG A 105 -18.65 2.68 -5.67
CA ARG A 105 -19.46 3.83 -5.24
C ARG A 105 -18.72 4.72 -4.25
N CYS A 106 -18.30 4.19 -3.10
CA CYS A 106 -17.62 4.97 -2.06
C CYS A 106 -16.10 4.87 -2.11
N GLY A 107 -15.50 4.01 -2.95
CA GLY A 107 -14.05 3.82 -3.02
C GLY A 107 -13.45 3.07 -1.83
N LYS A 108 -14.28 2.52 -0.93
CA LYS A 108 -13.81 1.70 0.20
C LYS A 108 -13.05 0.49 -0.32
N VAL A 109 -11.87 0.25 0.26
CA VAL A 109 -11.04 -0.92 0.02
C VAL A 109 -11.24 -1.90 1.17
N THR A 110 -11.33 -3.18 0.86
CA THR A 110 -11.45 -4.25 1.86
C THR A 110 -10.51 -5.39 1.47
N GLU A 111 -9.67 -5.78 2.41
CA GLU A 111 -8.74 -6.90 2.24
C GLU A 111 -9.48 -8.23 2.34
N PHE A 112 -9.06 -9.20 1.54
CA PHE A 112 -9.47 -10.59 1.68
C PHE A 112 -8.29 -11.52 1.41
N CYS A 113 -8.36 -12.75 1.91
CA CYS A 113 -7.33 -13.76 1.68
C CYS A 113 -8.03 -15.04 1.24
N ASP A 114 -7.63 -15.57 0.09
CA ASP A 114 -8.13 -16.84 -0.43
C ASP A 114 -6.95 -17.75 -0.84
N PRO A 115 -6.72 -18.89 -0.14
CA PRO A 115 -5.63 -19.80 -0.44
C PRO A 115 -5.60 -20.30 -1.89
N ARG A 116 -6.75 -20.34 -2.57
CA ARG A 116 -6.85 -20.79 -3.97
C ARG A 116 -6.09 -19.88 -4.93
N ILE A 117 -5.93 -18.60 -4.60
CA ILE A 117 -5.14 -17.65 -5.40
C ILE A 117 -3.67 -18.05 -5.38
N GLN A 118 -3.16 -18.49 -4.22
CA GLN A 118 -1.79 -18.95 -4.11
C GLN A 118 -1.56 -20.24 -4.91
N GLU A 119 -2.55 -21.13 -4.99
CA GLU A 119 -2.48 -22.32 -5.84
C GLU A 119 -2.34 -21.95 -7.33
N ILE A 120 -3.09 -20.94 -7.79
CA ILE A 120 -3.00 -20.41 -9.16
C ILE A 120 -1.60 -19.85 -9.44
N ILE A 121 -1.07 -19.02 -8.53
CA ILE A 121 0.27 -18.43 -8.66
C ILE A 121 1.35 -19.51 -8.71
N ASN A 122 1.27 -20.51 -7.82
CA ASN A 122 2.21 -21.63 -7.80
C ASN A 122 2.13 -22.48 -9.07
N SER A 123 0.92 -22.68 -9.60
CA SER A 123 0.71 -23.36 -10.88
C SER A 123 1.35 -22.58 -12.03
N ALA A 124 1.13 -21.27 -12.11
CA ALA A 124 1.75 -20.41 -13.11
C ALA A 124 3.28 -20.49 -13.05
N LYS A 125 3.88 -20.41 -11.85
CA LYS A 125 5.32 -20.54 -11.65
C LYS A 125 5.90 -21.88 -12.13
N ARG A 126 5.17 -22.99 -11.96
CA ARG A 126 5.63 -24.33 -12.39
C ARG A 126 5.50 -24.52 -13.89
N ASN A 127 4.44 -23.99 -14.48
CA ASN A 127 4.08 -24.25 -15.88
C ASN A 127 4.74 -23.25 -16.85
N SER A 128 5.47 -22.26 -16.33
CA SER A 128 6.17 -21.27 -17.14
C SER A 128 7.61 -21.11 -16.63
N ASN A 129 8.56 -20.91 -17.53
CA ASN A 129 9.93 -20.49 -17.17
C ASN A 129 9.93 -19.01 -16.75
N PHE A 130 9.03 -18.63 -15.84
CA PHE A 130 8.75 -17.25 -15.46
C PHE A 130 9.10 -17.01 -14.00
N THR A 131 9.94 -15.99 -13.75
CA THR A 131 10.27 -15.54 -12.40
C THR A 131 9.24 -14.51 -11.95
N ILE A 132 8.30 -14.91 -11.10
CA ILE A 132 7.29 -14.02 -10.54
C ILE A 132 7.94 -13.06 -9.54
N SER A 133 7.81 -11.76 -9.79
CA SER A 133 8.23 -10.69 -8.86
C SER A 133 7.14 -10.37 -7.84
N HIS A 134 5.90 -10.15 -8.29
CA HIS A 134 4.73 -9.89 -7.46
C HIS A 134 3.43 -10.31 -8.17
N HIS A 135 2.32 -10.30 -7.46
CA HIS A 135 0.97 -10.37 -8.02
C HIS A 135 0.10 -9.26 -7.42
N SER A 136 -1.01 -8.94 -8.07
CA SER A 136 -2.03 -8.04 -7.53
C SER A 136 -3.38 -8.45 -8.08
N LEU A 137 -4.38 -8.64 -7.21
CA LEU A 137 -5.77 -8.85 -7.60
C LEU A 137 -6.67 -7.75 -7.04
N TYR A 138 -7.47 -7.19 -7.93
CA TYR A 138 -8.49 -6.19 -7.64
C TYR A 138 -9.84 -6.70 -8.10
N ILE A 139 -10.81 -6.79 -7.19
CA ILE A 139 -12.19 -7.14 -7.50
C ILE A 139 -13.07 -5.93 -7.23
N TYR A 140 -13.75 -5.44 -8.26
CA TYR A 140 -14.60 -4.25 -8.17
C TYR A 140 -16.06 -4.65 -7.92
N GLY A 141 -16.73 -3.97 -6.99
CA GLY A 141 -18.11 -4.24 -6.63
C GLY A 141 -18.78 -3.12 -5.84
N ILE A 142 -19.79 -3.44 -5.05
CA ILE A 142 -20.49 -2.51 -4.15
C ILE A 142 -20.38 -3.06 -2.73
N CYS A 143 -19.84 -2.27 -1.80
CA CYS A 143 -19.74 -2.68 -0.39
C CYS A 143 -21.13 -2.76 0.27
N ALA A 144 -21.22 -3.48 1.38
CA ALA A 144 -22.48 -3.64 2.13
C ALA A 144 -23.11 -2.30 2.52
N GLU A 145 -22.32 -1.33 2.99
CA GLU A 145 -22.79 0.01 3.36
C GLU A 145 -23.47 0.72 2.18
N CYS A 146 -22.81 0.74 1.01
CA CYS A 146 -23.36 1.35 -0.19
C CYS A 146 -24.58 0.62 -0.73
N ARG A 147 -24.65 -0.71 -0.61
CA ARG A 147 -25.83 -1.49 -1.01
C ARG A 147 -27.03 -1.17 -0.12
N ASN A 148 -26.83 -1.13 1.20
CA ASN A 148 -27.89 -0.82 2.16
C ASN A 148 -28.46 0.60 1.98
N GLU A 149 -27.65 1.56 1.54
CA GLU A 149 -28.13 2.91 1.19
C GLU A 149 -29.00 2.91 -0.06
N ILE A 150 -28.70 2.07 -1.06
CA ILE A 150 -29.51 1.95 -2.28
C ILE A 150 -30.88 1.35 -1.96
N GLU A 151 -30.91 0.31 -1.12
CA GLU A 151 -32.14 -0.37 -0.71
C GLU A 151 -33.06 0.50 0.18
N LYS A 152 -32.53 1.58 0.76
CA LYS A 152 -33.29 2.52 1.59
C LYS A 152 -33.97 3.65 0.80
N VAL A 153 -33.75 3.78 -0.50
CA VAL A 153 -34.45 4.78 -1.32
C VAL A 153 -35.87 4.27 -1.59
N PRO A 154 -36.91 4.79 -0.90
CA PRO A 154 -38.27 4.40 -1.23
C PRO A 154 -38.59 5.04 -2.58
N ILE A 155 -39.18 4.26 -3.49
CA ILE A 155 -39.84 4.81 -4.68
C ILE A 155 -40.92 5.76 -4.15
N THR A 156 -40.67 7.07 -4.25
CA THR A 156 -41.71 8.07 -4.04
C THR A 156 -42.44 8.16 -5.38
N LEU A 157 -43.55 7.45 -5.50
CA LEU A 157 -44.55 7.67 -6.55
C LEU A 157 -45.29 8.98 -6.28
#